data_AF-A0A8T5UE25-F1
#
_entry.id   AF-A0A8T5UE25-F1
#
_cell.length_a   1.000
_cell.length_b   1.000
_cell.length_c   1.000
_cell.angle_alpha   90.00
_cell.angle_beta   90.00
_cell.angle_gamma   90.00
#
_symmetry.space_group_name_H-M   'P 1'
#
loop_
_entity.id
_entity.type
_entity.pdbx_description
1 polymer ?
#
loop_
_entity_poly.entity_id
_entity_poly.type
_entity_poly.pdbx_seq_one_letter_code
_entity_poly.pdbx_strand_id
1 'polypeptide(L)'
;MAINLGKDPNILILISFAEILFILVPSFITSKIEKNPYLLEIKELGFNVENPRLKNIIVKIFTGILIGIFFFFISDLLLTFYIRFIIQNLFGAQFIEDGIGSTISTQPINPNFIQLSLLIAIQIIIVGPCEEVFFRGFVINKSKKKLKVIYSVILSSFLFSLYHVPPFLVPLTTIITFFGYYFTFGFLLSLVFIAFKGSLLPSSVAHSSLNILLLIF
;
A
#
# COMPACT_ATOMS: atom_id res chain seq x y z
N MET A 1 15.62 -2.81 -18.09
CA MET A 1 15.17 -1.45 -18.47
C MET A 1 14.26 -0.97 -17.35
N ALA A 2 14.63 0.10 -16.65
CA ALA A 2 13.78 0.67 -15.60
C ALA A 2 12.52 1.26 -16.22
N ILE A 3 11.35 0.97 -15.64
CA ILE A 3 10.10 1.62 -16.01
C ILE A 3 9.99 2.89 -15.17
N ASN A 4 9.85 4.05 -15.80
CA ASN A 4 9.71 5.32 -15.08
C ASN A 4 8.36 5.95 -15.37
N LEU A 5 7.38 5.65 -14.52
CA LEU A 5 6.04 6.21 -14.58
C LEU A 5 6.01 7.67 -14.11
N GLY A 6 6.93 8.05 -13.23
CA GLY A 6 7.08 9.43 -12.74
C GLY A 6 7.67 10.42 -13.74
N LYS A 7 8.14 9.96 -14.91
CA LYS A 7 8.72 10.83 -15.94
C LYS A 7 7.71 11.86 -16.48
N ASP A 8 6.44 11.49 -16.59
CA ASP A 8 5.35 12.40 -16.92
C ASP A 8 4.32 12.39 -15.78
N PRO A 9 4.26 13.46 -14.95
CA PRO A 9 3.31 13.54 -13.86
C PRO A 9 1.85 13.41 -14.29
N ASN A 10 1.49 13.79 -15.52
CA ASN A 10 0.10 13.65 -16.00
C ASN A 10 -0.25 12.18 -16.25
N ILE A 11 0.69 11.41 -16.80
CA ILE A 11 0.53 9.96 -16.99
C ILE A 11 0.43 9.28 -15.63
N LEU A 12 1.30 9.66 -14.67
CA LEU A 12 1.25 9.13 -13.31
C LEU A 12 -0.12 9.39 -12.67
N ILE A 13 -0.60 10.64 -12.72
CA ILE A 13 -1.94 11.03 -12.24
C ILE A 13 -3.02 10.14 -12.85
N LEU A 14 -3.01 9.98 -14.18
CA LEU A 14 -4.02 9.18 -14.88
C LEU A 14 -3.99 7.71 -14.46
N ILE A 15 -2.79 7.12 -14.38
CA ILE A 15 -2.62 5.71 -14.01
C ILE A 15 -2.99 5.48 -12.55
N SER A 16 -2.78 6.44 -11.64
CA SER A 16 -3.19 6.29 -10.23
C SER A 16 -4.70 6.11 -10.05
N PHE A 17 -5.55 6.51 -11.01
CA PHE A 17 -6.98 6.18 -10.97
C PHE A 17 -7.26 4.70 -11.21
N ALA A 18 -6.34 3.95 -11.81
CA ALA A 18 -6.47 2.51 -11.99
C ALA A 18 -6.52 1.75 -10.65
N GLU A 19 -6.04 2.36 -9.55
CA GLU A 19 -6.14 1.80 -8.20
C GLU A 19 -7.59 1.56 -7.77
N ILE A 20 -8.58 2.24 -8.36
CA ILE A 20 -10.01 1.96 -8.11
C ILE A 20 -10.36 0.49 -8.45
N LEU A 21 -9.61 -0.14 -9.37
CA LEU A 21 -9.79 -1.54 -9.72
C LEU A 21 -9.56 -2.49 -8.53
N PHE A 22 -8.78 -2.09 -7.52
CA PHE A 22 -8.61 -2.84 -6.27
C PHE A 22 -9.88 -2.96 -5.43
N ILE A 23 -10.87 -2.13 -5.69
CA ILE A 23 -12.20 -2.25 -5.10
C ILE A 23 -13.12 -3.01 -6.07
N LEU A 24 -13.12 -2.59 -7.33
CA LEU A 24 -14.12 -3.05 -8.29
C LEU A 24 -13.93 -4.52 -8.70
N VAL A 25 -12.70 -4.90 -9.05
CA VAL A 25 -12.38 -6.23 -9.58
C VAL A 25 -12.60 -7.34 -8.55
N PRO A 26 -12.03 -7.29 -7.33
CA PRO A 26 -12.23 -8.36 -6.35
C PRO A 26 -13.70 -8.46 -5.92
N SER A 27 -14.39 -7.33 -5.72
CA SER A 27 -15.84 -7.34 -5.42
C SER A 27 -16.64 -8.01 -6.53
N PHE A 28 -16.30 -7.75 -7.80
CA PHE A 28 -16.99 -8.33 -8.93
C PHE A 28 -16.75 -9.84 -9.02
N ILE A 29 -15.48 -10.27 -8.95
CA ILE A 29 -15.11 -11.69 -9.01
C ILE A 29 -15.79 -12.45 -7.86
N THR A 30 -15.70 -11.94 -6.64
CA THR A 30 -16.31 -12.60 -5.48
C THR A 30 -17.83 -12.64 -5.57
N SER A 31 -18.49 -11.59 -6.06
CA SER A 31 -19.95 -11.60 -6.28
C SER A 31 -20.39 -12.74 -7.22
N LYS A 32 -19.57 -13.07 -8.23
CA LYS A 32 -19.84 -14.17 -9.15
C LYS A 32 -19.58 -15.54 -8.53
N ILE A 33 -18.54 -15.67 -7.71
CA ILE A 33 -18.18 -16.93 -7.06
C ILE A 33 -19.13 -17.26 -5.90
N GLU A 34 -19.37 -16.30 -5.01
CA GLU A 34 -20.21 -16.46 -3.81
C GLU A 34 -21.71 -16.29 -4.12
N LYS A 35 -22.06 -15.85 -5.34
CA LYS A 35 -23.44 -15.56 -5.78
C LYS A 35 -24.16 -14.50 -4.93
N ASN A 36 -23.39 -13.62 -4.30
CA ASN A 36 -23.90 -12.48 -3.54
C ASN A 36 -24.09 -11.26 -4.45
N PRO A 37 -24.99 -10.32 -4.08
CA PRO A 37 -25.07 -9.03 -4.76
C PRO A 37 -23.74 -8.26 -4.68
N TYR A 38 -23.31 -7.67 -5.79
CA TYR A 38 -22.06 -6.89 -5.87
C TYR A 38 -21.94 -5.80 -4.80
N LEU A 39 -23.03 -5.08 -4.52
CA LEU A 39 -23.07 -4.03 -3.50
C LEU A 39 -22.90 -4.58 -2.07
N LEU A 40 -23.25 -5.85 -1.84
CA LEU A 40 -23.01 -6.50 -0.55
C LEU A 40 -21.51 -6.77 -0.37
N GLU A 41 -20.84 -7.26 -1.43
CA GLU A 41 -19.39 -7.50 -1.40
C GLU A 41 -18.61 -6.21 -1.12
N ILE A 42 -18.96 -5.09 -1.77
CA ILE A 42 -18.33 -3.79 -1.48
C ILE A 42 -18.50 -3.42 0.00
N LYS A 43 -19.70 -3.58 0.57
CA LYS A 43 -19.94 -3.28 1.99
C LYS A 43 -19.10 -4.17 2.92
N GLU A 44 -18.88 -5.44 2.56
CA GLU A 44 -18.04 -6.36 3.31
C GLU A 44 -16.55 -6.01 3.31
N LEU A 45 -16.08 -5.15 2.38
CA LEU A 45 -14.67 -4.76 2.29
C LEU A 45 -14.18 -3.88 3.45
N GLY A 46 -15.00 -3.58 4.45
CA GLY A 46 -14.57 -2.83 5.63
C GLY A 46 -14.90 -1.34 5.57
N PHE A 47 -15.77 -0.92 4.65
CA PHE A 47 -16.49 0.36 4.72
C PHE A 47 -17.55 0.34 5.82
N ASN A 48 -17.21 -0.13 7.03
CA ASN A 48 -18.20 -0.26 8.09
C ASN A 48 -18.61 1.14 8.59
N VAL A 49 -19.74 1.64 8.09
CA VAL A 49 -20.31 2.97 8.37
C VAL A 49 -21.24 2.91 9.58
N GLU A 50 -20.90 2.16 10.63
CA GLU A 50 -21.64 2.27 11.89
C GLU A 50 -21.46 3.69 12.42
N ASN A 51 -22.51 4.52 12.29
CA ASN A 51 -22.58 5.97 12.59
C ASN A 51 -21.57 6.43 13.63
N PRO A 52 -20.31 6.72 13.23
CA PRO A 52 -19.29 7.01 14.20
C PRO A 52 -19.50 8.44 14.64
N ARG A 53 -19.49 8.67 15.96
CA ARG A 53 -19.46 10.04 16.49
C ARG A 53 -18.30 10.79 15.82
N LEU A 54 -18.52 12.03 15.37
CA LEU A 54 -17.51 12.84 14.67
C LEU A 54 -16.15 12.84 15.39
N LYS A 55 -16.18 12.91 16.74
CA LYS A 55 -14.98 12.79 17.59
C LYS A 55 -14.15 11.53 17.30
N ASN A 56 -14.79 10.38 17.09
CA ASN A 56 -14.11 9.12 16.80
C ASN A 56 -13.45 9.14 15.41
N ILE A 57 -14.10 9.76 14.43
CA ILE A 57 -13.52 9.93 13.08
C ILE A 57 -12.27 10.80 13.18
N ILE A 58 -12.35 11.94 13.86
CA ILE A 58 -11.23 12.87 14.03
C ILE A 58 -10.06 12.18 14.73
N VAL A 59 -10.31 11.43 15.82
CA VAL A 59 -9.26 10.68 16.52
C VAL A 59 -8.62 9.64 15.59
N LYS A 60 -9.40 8.92 14.80
CA LYS A 60 -8.87 7.92 13.84
C LYS A 60 -7.99 8.55 12.77
N ILE A 61 -8.41 9.69 12.21
CA ILE A 61 -7.63 10.44 11.22
C ILE A 61 -6.33 10.94 11.86
N PHE A 62 -6.42 11.61 13.01
CA PHE A 62 -5.25 12.15 13.70
C PHE A 62 -4.24 11.06 14.06
N THR A 63 -4.70 9.93 14.62
CA THR A 63 -3.82 8.81 14.93
C THR A 63 -3.23 8.19 13.66
N GLY A 64 -4.00 8.08 12.57
CA GLY A 64 -3.48 7.66 11.27
C GLY A 64 -2.33 8.54 10.78
N ILE A 65 -2.49 9.87 10.86
CA ILE A 65 -1.44 10.83 10.49
C ILE A 65 -0.18 10.62 11.34
N LEU A 66 -0.33 10.52 12.66
CA LEU A 66 0.80 10.29 13.57
C LEU A 66 1.54 8.98 13.26
N ILE A 67 0.80 7.91 12.96
CA ILE A 67 1.38 6.62 12.54
C ILE A 67 2.10 6.77 11.20
N GLY A 68 1.53 7.48 10.23
CA GLY A 68 2.17 7.72 8.93
C GLY A 68 3.46 8.53 9.04
N ILE A 69 3.49 9.56 9.90
CA ILE A 69 4.72 10.32 10.21
C ILE A 69 5.76 9.40 10.86
N PHE A 70 5.34 8.58 11.82
CA PHE A 70 6.24 7.60 12.43
C PHE A 70 6.79 6.61 11.40
N PHE A 71 5.94 6.10 10.50
CA PHE A 71 6.32 5.24 9.38
C PHE A 71 7.33 5.89 8.45
N PHE A 72 7.19 7.19 8.19
CA PHE A 72 8.16 7.94 7.40
C PHE A 72 9.54 7.96 8.06
N PHE A 73 9.63 8.22 9.37
CA PHE A 73 10.94 8.23 10.06
C PHE A 73 11.60 6.85 10.13
N ILE A 74 10.83 5.77 10.23
CA ILE A 74 11.40 4.42 10.23
C ILE A 74 11.67 3.89 8.82
N SER A 75 11.14 4.52 7.76
CA SER A 75 11.26 3.99 6.39
C SER A 75 12.72 3.92 5.94
N ASP A 76 13.50 4.98 6.17
CA ASP A 76 14.93 5.03 5.84
C ASP A 76 15.73 4.01 6.65
N LEU A 77 15.40 3.85 7.94
CA LEU A 77 16.00 2.83 8.80
C LEU A 77 15.72 1.42 8.25
N LEU A 78 14.47 1.13 7.88
CA LEU A 78 14.08 -0.16 7.30
C LEU A 78 14.77 -0.39 5.96
N LEU A 79 14.80 0.62 5.10
CA LEU A 79 15.44 0.54 3.79
C LEU A 79 16.94 0.25 3.93
N THR A 80 17.62 0.99 4.81
CA THR A 80 19.04 0.81 5.12
C THR A 80 19.29 -0.57 5.72
N PHE A 81 18.45 -1.02 6.65
CA PHE A 81 18.57 -2.34 7.26
C PHE A 81 18.40 -3.47 6.23
N TYR A 82 17.35 -3.44 5.41
CA TYR A 82 17.14 -4.49 4.42
C TYR A 82 18.21 -4.44 3.33
N ILE A 83 18.40 -3.30 2.69
CA ILE A 83 19.28 -3.21 1.52
C ILE A 83 20.75 -3.30 1.93
N ARG A 84 21.21 -2.40 2.81
CA ARG A 84 22.65 -2.30 3.12
C ARG A 84 23.12 -3.33 4.13
N PHE A 85 22.28 -3.73 5.07
CA PHE A 85 22.69 -4.73 6.06
C PHE A 85 22.36 -6.15 5.59
N ILE A 86 21.13 -6.47 5.18
CA ILE A 86 20.81 -7.85 4.80
C ILE A 86 21.31 -8.15 3.38
N ILE A 87 20.84 -7.43 2.37
CA ILE A 87 21.08 -7.78 0.97
C ILE A 87 22.55 -7.61 0.60
N GLN A 88 23.21 -6.52 1.04
CA GLN A 88 24.62 -6.30 0.73
C GLN A 88 25.53 -7.39 1.30
N ASN A 89 25.26 -7.85 2.53
CA ASN A 89 26.07 -8.90 3.14
C ASN A 89 25.83 -10.28 2.51
N LEU A 90 24.61 -10.53 2.01
CA LEU A 90 24.26 -11.82 1.39
C LEU A 90 24.65 -11.91 -0.09
N PHE A 91 24.52 -10.82 -0.84
CA PHE A 91 24.60 -10.82 -2.31
C PHE A 91 25.61 -9.80 -2.89
N GLY A 92 26.17 -8.92 -2.07
CA GLY A 92 27.15 -7.91 -2.50
C GLY A 92 26.53 -6.62 -3.07
N ALA A 93 27.40 -5.63 -3.32
CA ALA A 93 26.98 -4.29 -3.78
C ALA A 93 26.41 -4.30 -5.21
N GLN A 94 26.98 -5.08 -6.12
CA GLN A 94 26.50 -5.16 -7.51
C GLN A 94 25.04 -5.62 -7.58
N PHE A 95 24.64 -6.58 -6.75
CA PHE A 95 23.26 -7.08 -6.70
C PHE A 95 22.26 -5.97 -6.33
N ILE A 96 22.67 -5.08 -5.40
CA ILE A 96 21.86 -3.94 -4.99
C ILE A 96 21.76 -2.92 -6.12
N GLU A 97 22.87 -2.59 -6.77
CA GLU A 97 22.88 -1.65 -7.90
C GLU A 97 21.96 -2.13 -9.03
N ASP A 98 22.04 -3.41 -9.38
CA ASP A 98 21.17 -4.03 -10.39
C ASP A 98 19.69 -3.99 -9.95
N GLY A 99 19.43 -4.25 -8.66
CA GLY A 99 18.10 -4.23 -8.06
C GLY A 99 17.46 -2.85 -8.05
N ILE A 100 18.21 -1.81 -7.62
CA ILE A 100 17.78 -0.41 -7.60
C ILE A 100 17.61 0.12 -9.02
N GLY A 101 18.56 -0.16 -9.90
CA GLY A 101 18.58 0.27 -11.30
C GLY A 101 17.46 -0.31 -12.17
N SER A 102 16.74 -1.32 -11.67
CA SER A 102 15.63 -1.99 -12.37
C SER A 102 14.26 -1.78 -11.71
N THR A 103 14.16 -0.83 -10.78
CA THR A 103 12.89 -0.47 -10.12
C THR A 103 11.90 0.20 -11.07
N ILE A 104 10.62 0.16 -10.69
CA ILE A 104 9.58 0.99 -11.30
C ILE A 104 9.54 2.30 -10.52
N SER A 105 9.99 3.40 -11.12
CA SER A 105 9.95 4.70 -10.46
C SER A 105 8.58 5.35 -10.61
N THR A 106 7.96 5.69 -9.48
CA THR A 106 6.72 6.45 -9.37
C THR A 106 6.94 7.87 -8.83
N GLN A 107 8.20 8.27 -8.58
CA GLN A 107 8.51 9.61 -8.11
C GLN A 107 8.40 10.61 -9.28
N PRO A 108 7.51 11.61 -9.21
CA PRO A 108 7.34 12.56 -10.30
C PRO A 108 8.58 13.45 -10.48
N ILE A 109 9.00 13.64 -11.73
CA ILE A 109 10.12 14.52 -12.06
C ILE A 109 9.58 15.93 -12.33
N ASN A 110 10.00 16.90 -11.51
CA ASN A 110 9.64 18.32 -11.63
C ASN A 110 8.14 18.60 -11.82
N PRO A 111 7.24 18.06 -10.96
CA PRO A 111 5.82 18.38 -11.04
C PRO A 111 5.60 19.87 -10.77
N ASN A 112 4.71 20.51 -11.53
CA ASN A 112 4.24 21.84 -11.17
C ASN A 112 3.34 21.78 -9.93
N PHE A 113 3.04 22.95 -9.35
CA PHE A 113 2.23 23.04 -8.12
C PHE A 113 0.85 22.36 -8.23
N ILE A 114 0.19 22.47 -9.38
CA ILE A 114 -1.13 21.85 -9.63
C ILE A 114 -0.99 20.33 -9.66
N GLN A 115 0.00 19.81 -10.39
CA GLN A 115 0.27 18.37 -10.50
C GLN A 115 0.62 17.78 -9.13
N LEU A 116 1.48 18.44 -8.37
CA LEU A 116 1.83 17.99 -7.02
C LEU A 116 0.60 17.97 -6.10
N SER A 117 -0.22 19.02 -6.14
CA SER A 117 -1.46 19.09 -5.34
C SER A 117 -2.44 17.97 -5.72
N LEU A 118 -2.57 17.67 -7.01
CA LEU A 118 -3.41 16.56 -7.49
C LEU A 118 -2.87 15.21 -7.04
N LEU A 119 -1.57 14.98 -7.13
CA LEU A 119 -0.93 13.75 -6.66
C LEU A 119 -1.17 13.55 -5.15
N ILE A 120 -1.01 14.60 -4.34
CA ILE A 120 -1.32 14.55 -2.90
C ILE A 120 -2.80 14.19 -2.67
N ALA A 121 -3.73 14.85 -3.37
CA ALA A 121 -5.15 14.55 -3.24
C ALA A 121 -5.48 13.10 -3.63
N ILE A 122 -4.86 12.59 -4.71
CA ILE A 122 -5.00 11.22 -5.18
C ILE A 122 -4.45 10.22 -4.15
N GLN A 123 -3.35 10.52 -3.48
CA GLN A 123 -2.82 9.67 -2.41
C GLN A 123 -3.83 9.52 -1.25
N ILE A 124 -4.51 10.62 -0.88
CA ILE A 124 -5.49 10.64 0.23
C ILE A 124 -6.81 9.95 -0.16
N ILE A 125 -7.30 10.19 -1.38
CA ILE A 125 -8.66 9.81 -1.78
C ILE A 125 -8.68 8.44 -2.47
N ILE A 126 -7.62 8.10 -3.20
CA ILE A 126 -7.60 6.95 -4.11
C ILE A 126 -6.57 5.94 -3.66
N VAL A 127 -5.27 6.24 -3.77
CA VAL A 127 -4.21 5.22 -3.66
C VAL A 127 -4.23 4.53 -2.29
N GLY A 128 -4.02 5.30 -1.21
CA GLY A 128 -4.03 4.75 0.15
C GLY A 128 -5.34 4.01 0.48
N PRO A 129 -6.53 4.63 0.32
CA PRO A 129 -7.78 3.95 0.56
C PRO A 129 -8.00 2.68 -0.28
N CYS A 130 -7.76 2.70 -1.59
CA CYS A 130 -8.04 1.56 -2.47
C CYS A 130 -7.12 0.38 -2.17
N GLU A 131 -5.82 0.64 -1.97
CA GLU A 131 -4.88 -0.39 -1.58
C GLU A 131 -5.25 -1.01 -0.22
N GLU A 132 -5.55 -0.18 0.79
CA GLU A 132 -5.98 -0.68 2.09
C GLU A 132 -7.27 -1.50 2.02
N VAL A 133 -8.24 -1.04 1.21
CA VAL A 133 -9.49 -1.78 0.95
C VAL A 133 -9.19 -3.16 0.39
N PHE A 134 -8.24 -3.29 -0.54
CA PHE A 134 -7.87 -4.60 -1.08
C PHE A 134 -7.08 -5.45 -0.08
N PHE A 135 -5.94 -4.97 0.38
CA PHE A 135 -5.04 -5.79 1.18
C PHE A 135 -5.60 -6.08 2.58
N ARG A 136 -6.30 -5.12 3.21
CA ARG A 136 -6.81 -5.29 4.58
C ARG A 136 -8.30 -5.60 4.55
N GLY A 137 -9.05 -4.81 3.80
CA GLY A 137 -10.48 -4.96 3.65
C GLY A 137 -10.91 -6.26 2.99
N PHE A 138 -10.26 -6.67 1.90
CA PHE A 138 -10.58 -7.88 1.16
C PHE A 138 -9.74 -9.08 1.61
N VAL A 139 -8.42 -9.04 1.43
CA VAL A 139 -7.54 -10.21 1.64
C VAL A 139 -7.60 -10.70 3.08
N ILE A 140 -7.43 -9.82 4.08
CA ILE A 140 -7.48 -10.24 5.49
C ILE A 140 -8.89 -10.74 5.86
N ASN A 141 -9.94 -9.98 5.54
CA ASN A 141 -11.30 -10.36 5.96
C ASN A 141 -11.83 -11.63 5.29
N LYS A 142 -11.51 -11.87 4.01
CA LYS A 142 -11.93 -13.11 3.34
C LYS A 142 -11.08 -14.29 3.79
N SER A 143 -9.76 -14.13 3.91
CA SER A 143 -8.88 -15.25 4.33
C SER A 143 -9.10 -15.65 5.79
N LYS A 144 -9.41 -14.72 6.71
CA LYS A 144 -9.67 -15.04 8.13
C LYS A 144 -10.93 -15.87 8.36
N LYS A 145 -11.81 -16.01 7.34
CA LYS A 145 -12.95 -16.96 7.37
C LYS A 145 -12.47 -18.42 7.39
N LYS A 146 -11.24 -18.70 6.93
CA LYS A 146 -10.67 -20.06 6.83
C LYS A 146 -9.30 -20.22 7.51
N LEU A 147 -8.58 -19.12 7.74
CA LEU A 147 -7.23 -19.10 8.33
C LEU A 147 -7.22 -18.36 9.67
N LYS A 148 -6.21 -18.64 10.51
CA LYS A 148 -5.95 -17.81 11.70
C LYS A 148 -5.53 -16.41 11.26
N VAL A 149 -5.87 -15.40 12.06
CA VAL A 149 -5.59 -13.98 11.78
C VAL A 149 -4.14 -13.72 11.39
N ILE A 150 -3.17 -14.35 12.08
CA ILE A 150 -1.74 -14.17 11.76
C ILE A 150 -1.40 -14.62 10.34
N TYR A 151 -1.97 -15.73 9.85
CA TYR A 151 -1.73 -16.20 8.49
C TYR A 151 -2.41 -15.30 7.46
N SER A 152 -3.57 -14.72 7.78
CA SER A 152 -4.22 -13.70 6.96
C SER A 152 -3.37 -12.44 6.83
N VAL A 153 -2.72 -12.01 7.92
CA VAL A 153 -1.79 -10.88 7.92
C VAL A 153 -0.56 -11.18 7.08
N ILE A 154 0.05 -12.35 7.24
CA ILE A 154 1.21 -12.77 6.45
C ILE A 154 0.86 -12.81 4.97
N LEU A 155 -0.28 -13.41 4.60
CA LEU A 155 -0.75 -13.48 3.22
C LEU A 155 -0.97 -12.08 2.61
N SER A 156 -1.65 -11.19 3.35
CA SER A 156 -1.87 -9.81 2.92
C SER A 156 -0.56 -9.06 2.71
N SER A 157 0.38 -9.17 3.65
CA SER A 157 1.69 -8.50 3.58
C SER A 157 2.56 -9.03 2.44
N PHE A 158 2.49 -10.34 2.18
CA PHE A 158 3.15 -11.00 1.05
C PHE A 158 2.62 -10.46 -0.29
N LEU A 159 1.29 -10.42 -0.46
CA LEU A 159 0.67 -9.90 -1.67
C LEU A 159 0.94 -8.40 -1.85
N PHE A 160 0.92 -7.62 -0.77
CA PHE A 160 1.28 -6.20 -0.77
C PHE A 160 2.72 -5.99 -1.27
N SER A 161 3.65 -6.80 -0.79
CA SER A 161 5.04 -6.76 -1.25
C SER A 161 5.14 -7.13 -2.73
N LEU A 162 4.49 -8.20 -3.19
CA LEU A 162 4.51 -8.57 -4.59
C LEU A 162 3.87 -7.52 -5.50
N TYR A 163 2.86 -6.79 -5.04
CA TYR A 163 2.29 -5.69 -5.80
C TYR A 163 3.30 -4.55 -6.02
N HIS A 164 4.14 -4.26 -5.03
CA HIS A 164 5.17 -3.21 -5.13
C HIS A 164 6.43 -3.66 -5.89
N VAL A 165 6.71 -4.97 -5.91
CA VAL A 165 7.75 -5.57 -6.76
C VAL A 165 7.11 -6.62 -7.68
N PRO A 166 6.29 -6.19 -8.66
CA PRO A 166 5.46 -7.09 -9.46
C PRO A 166 6.30 -8.11 -10.22
N PRO A 167 6.11 -9.42 -9.95
CA PRO A 167 6.73 -10.45 -10.76
C PRO A 167 6.42 -10.21 -12.24
N PHE A 168 7.35 -10.56 -13.12
CA PHE A 168 7.28 -10.36 -14.57
C PHE A 168 7.48 -8.91 -15.08
N LEU A 169 7.33 -7.89 -14.22
CA LEU A 169 7.63 -6.49 -14.59
C LEU A 169 9.01 -6.03 -14.08
N VAL A 170 9.47 -6.57 -12.96
CA VAL A 170 10.80 -6.31 -12.41
C VAL A 170 11.62 -7.61 -12.28
N PRO A 171 12.96 -7.55 -12.38
CA PRO A 171 13.80 -8.73 -12.24
C PRO A 171 13.81 -9.25 -10.80
N LEU A 172 14.20 -10.52 -10.64
CA LEU A 172 14.29 -11.18 -9.33
C LEU A 172 15.21 -10.41 -8.35
N THR A 173 16.26 -9.76 -8.86
CA THR A 173 17.16 -8.92 -8.06
C THR A 173 16.42 -7.78 -7.38
N THR A 174 15.57 -7.04 -8.12
CA THR A 174 14.70 -6.00 -7.56
C THR A 174 13.70 -6.57 -6.56
N ILE A 175 13.08 -7.71 -6.86
CA ILE A 175 12.14 -8.36 -5.94
C ILE A 175 12.84 -8.65 -4.62
N ILE A 176 13.95 -9.39 -4.63
CA ILE A 176 14.69 -9.77 -3.43
C ILE A 176 15.17 -8.52 -2.66
N THR A 177 15.63 -7.48 -3.37
CA THR A 177 16.16 -6.26 -2.76
C THR A 177 15.12 -5.52 -1.92
N PHE A 178 13.88 -5.40 -2.41
CA PHE A 178 12.85 -4.58 -1.76
C PHE A 178 11.74 -5.39 -1.07
N PHE A 179 11.71 -6.71 -1.23
CA PHE A 179 10.65 -7.55 -0.66
C PHE A 179 10.51 -7.37 0.86
N GLY A 180 11.62 -7.43 1.60
CA GLY A 180 11.61 -7.29 3.05
C GLY A 180 11.07 -5.93 3.52
N TYR A 181 11.40 -4.87 2.79
CA TYR A 181 10.93 -3.51 3.04
C TYR A 181 9.40 -3.40 2.86
N TYR A 182 8.88 -3.78 1.69
CA TYR A 182 7.44 -3.69 1.43
C TYR A 182 6.63 -4.68 2.26
N PHE A 183 7.16 -5.89 2.51
CA PHE A 183 6.52 -6.86 3.39
C PHE A 183 6.34 -6.29 4.80
N THR A 184 7.35 -5.59 5.31
CA THR A 184 7.29 -4.97 6.65
C THR A 184 6.22 -3.90 6.73
N PHE A 185 6.12 -2.99 5.75
CA PHE A 185 5.03 -2.02 5.70
C PHE A 185 3.67 -2.68 5.51
N GLY A 186 3.60 -3.72 4.68
CA GLY A 186 2.45 -4.61 4.53
C GLY A 186 1.93 -5.11 5.88
N PHE A 187 2.86 -5.60 6.71
CA PHE A 187 2.63 -6.13 8.04
C PHE A 187 2.22 -5.04 9.03
N LEU A 188 2.95 -3.93 9.10
CA LEU A 188 2.68 -2.82 10.02
C LEU A 188 1.29 -2.22 9.79
N LEU A 189 0.91 -1.94 8.54
CA LEU A 189 -0.43 -1.45 8.21
C LEU A 189 -1.52 -2.48 8.53
N SER A 190 -1.24 -3.79 8.39
CA SER A 190 -2.15 -4.85 8.83
C SER A 190 -2.34 -4.85 10.35
N LEU A 191 -1.28 -4.57 11.12
CA LEU A 191 -1.38 -4.40 12.57
C LEU A 191 -2.24 -3.19 12.94
N VAL A 192 -2.08 -2.06 12.24
CA VAL A 192 -2.95 -0.87 12.41
C VAL A 192 -4.41 -1.27 12.18
N PHE A 193 -4.72 -1.92 11.07
CA PHE A 193 -6.07 -2.38 10.76
C PHE A 193 -6.67 -3.26 11.87
N ILE A 194 -5.90 -4.21 12.41
CA ILE A 194 -6.35 -5.08 13.50
C ILE A 194 -6.52 -4.30 14.81
N ALA A 195 -5.57 -3.43 15.17
CA ALA A 195 -5.62 -2.60 16.37
C ALA A 195 -6.87 -1.70 16.39
N PHE A 196 -7.31 -1.24 15.22
CA PHE A 196 -8.53 -0.47 15.03
C PHE A 196 -9.76 -1.31 14.67
N LYS A 197 -9.77 -2.60 15.06
CA LYS A 197 -10.91 -3.52 14.96
C LYS A 197 -11.48 -3.64 13.55
N GLY A 198 -10.61 -3.63 12.53
CA GLY A 198 -11.00 -3.73 11.13
C GLY A 198 -11.48 -2.42 10.51
N SER A 199 -11.22 -1.28 11.14
CA SER A 199 -11.44 0.03 10.52
C SER A 199 -10.33 0.33 9.51
N LEU A 200 -10.70 0.61 8.27
CA LEU A 200 -9.74 1.01 7.22
C LEU A 200 -9.20 2.43 7.41
N LEU A 201 -10.02 3.34 7.94
CA LEU A 201 -9.67 4.76 8.01
C LEU A 201 -8.27 5.06 8.62
N PRO A 202 -7.86 4.50 9.78
CA PRO A 202 -6.53 4.76 10.32
C PRO A 202 -5.39 4.22 9.45
N SER A 203 -5.55 3.02 8.86
CA SER A 203 -4.51 2.44 8.01
C SER A 203 -4.41 3.19 6.68
N SER A 204 -5.54 3.59 6.09
CA SER A 204 -5.56 4.38 4.85
C SER A 204 -4.90 5.73 5.05
N VAL A 205 -5.23 6.43 6.14
CA VAL A 205 -4.62 7.72 6.45
C VAL A 205 -3.13 7.57 6.75
N ALA A 206 -2.71 6.53 7.49
CA ALA A 206 -1.29 6.27 7.74
C ALA A 206 -0.51 5.99 6.46
N HIS A 207 -1.06 5.17 5.58
CA HIS A 207 -0.47 4.85 4.28
C HIS A 207 -0.39 6.10 3.39
N SER A 208 -1.48 6.83 3.20
CA SER A 208 -1.48 8.07 2.43
C SER A 208 -0.48 9.08 2.99
N SER A 209 -0.40 9.23 4.31
CA SER A 209 0.54 10.15 4.96
C SER A 209 1.99 9.76 4.69
N LEU A 210 2.32 8.46 4.79
CA LEU A 210 3.64 7.95 4.43
C LEU A 210 3.99 8.28 2.98
N ASN A 211 3.09 7.97 2.03
CA ASN A 211 3.33 8.21 0.60
C ASN A 211 3.50 9.70 0.29
N ILE A 212 2.70 10.56 0.92
CA ILE A 212 2.80 12.02 0.75
C ILE A 212 4.12 12.55 1.30
N LEU A 213 4.58 12.05 2.46
CA LEU A 213 5.85 12.47 3.02
C LEU A 213 7.03 12.04 2.15
N LEU A 214 7.03 10.80 1.65
CA LEU A 214 8.03 10.30 0.69
C LEU A 214 7.98 11.05 -0.66
N LEU A 215 6.82 11.58 -1.04
CA LEU A 215 6.68 12.38 -2.24
C LEU A 215 7.30 13.78 -2.08
N ILE A 216 7.22 14.35 -0.88
CA ILE A 216 7.64 15.73 -0.59
C ILE A 216 9.11 15.83 -0.17
N PHE A 217 9.62 14.84 0.57
CA PHE A 217 10.94 14.83 1.19
C PHE A 217 11.82 13.71 0.65
#